data_AF-A0AA39V863-F1
#
_entry.id   AF-A0AA39V863-F1
#
_cell.length_a   1.000
_cell.length_b   1.000
_cell.length_c   1.000
_cell.angle_alpha   90.00
_cell.angle_beta   90.00
_cell.angle_gamma   90.00
#
_symmetry.space_group_name_H-M   'P 1'
#
loop_
_entity.id
_entity.type
_entity.pdbx_description
1 polymer ?
#
loop_
_entity_poly.entity_id
_entity_poly.type
_entity_poly.pdbx_seq_one_letter_code
_entity_poly.pdbx_strand_id
1 'polypeptide(L)'
;MERKGKYKLYKENIAPASTLLRRDDPGAWPWPANKSSIVDEASTPDMPPQDLTLSASPVTTQGQISKRFIEKNCDAGKKFKIKEAWKEAKLLATAQTTTVLGYNYDIPHTQWLGKDWNSDSWSFWKWDYRSMIAKNMVRSLGIYSDNAPQHDYIYWYCYDYSGECTGSTQAYSWDETGLFWSNHYTVFCDPFYQRMTLADQIQQHANDKNEQKVMENFHLNRGQIMFHETWHYKLLVSDPRAEDYAYQAQPVWDMAKDPKKGTNWAYVNADSYALDGVAIYVQQYYKSSMSPVPWRELSHFDAEAAAAVSAPAPDNATAKTLDARPPNWVGPTSTTEQPDLSIWEQVNDDNQTPSITSVVAFNPSSAPPDQPTGGPDTTATCQTFKDCPNCPQGQCTACSASWSISVQNPG
;
A
#
# COMPACT_ATOMS: atom_id res chain seq x y z
N MET A 1 3.48 -51.29 -5.15
CA MET A 1 3.37 -50.38 -6.32
C MET A 1 3.92 -49.03 -5.90
N GLU A 2 5.15 -48.73 -6.32
CA GLU A 2 5.89 -47.53 -5.97
C GLU A 2 5.60 -46.43 -7.02
N ARG A 3 4.88 -45.35 -6.65
CA ARG A 3 4.64 -44.22 -7.56
C ARG A 3 5.80 -43.23 -7.45
N LYS A 4 6.75 -43.33 -8.37
CA LYS A 4 7.79 -42.30 -8.60
C LYS A 4 7.19 -41.16 -9.43
N GLY A 5 6.69 -40.13 -8.76
CA GLY A 5 6.29 -38.87 -9.41
C GLY A 5 7.53 -38.05 -9.78
N LYS A 6 7.77 -37.87 -11.08
CA LYS A 6 8.77 -36.93 -11.61
C LYS A 6 8.14 -35.53 -11.65
N TYR A 7 8.54 -34.65 -10.73
CA TYR A 7 8.24 -33.22 -10.85
C TYR A 7 9.26 -32.58 -11.81
N LYS A 8 8.75 -31.89 -12.82
CA LYS A 8 9.54 -31.11 -13.78
C LYS A 8 9.71 -29.71 -13.17
N LEU A 9 10.91 -29.37 -12.71
CA LEU A 9 11.24 -28.00 -12.31
C LEU A 9 11.21 -27.12 -13.57
N TYR A 10 10.28 -26.18 -13.62
CA TYR A 10 10.33 -25.07 -14.57
C TYR A 10 11.37 -24.06 -14.07
N LYS A 11 12.39 -23.79 -14.88
CA LYS A 11 13.31 -22.67 -14.66
C LYS A 11 12.63 -21.41 -15.18
N GLU A 12 12.03 -20.63 -14.30
CA GLU A 12 11.64 -19.27 -14.61
C GLU A 12 12.86 -18.35 -14.49
N ASN A 13 13.02 -17.44 -15.46
CA ASN A 13 14.03 -16.38 -15.42
C ASN A 13 13.57 -15.32 -14.42
N ILE A 14 13.84 -15.56 -13.13
CA ILE A 14 13.64 -14.59 -12.06
C ILE A 14 14.77 -13.55 -12.16
N ALA A 15 14.44 -12.26 -12.23
CA ALA A 15 15.41 -11.18 -12.09
C ALA A 15 16.21 -11.36 -10.78
N PRO A 16 17.52 -11.11 -10.75
CA PRO A 16 18.33 -11.42 -9.58
C PRO A 16 17.86 -10.62 -8.36
N ALA A 17 17.57 -11.33 -7.25
CA ALA A 17 17.23 -10.78 -5.93
C ALA A 17 18.41 -10.06 -5.24
N SER A 18 19.30 -9.43 -6.01
CA SER A 18 20.60 -8.94 -5.58
C SER A 18 20.57 -7.44 -5.25
N THR A 19 20.02 -7.07 -4.10
CA THR A 19 20.51 -5.93 -3.30
C THR A 19 19.99 -5.88 -1.85
N LEU A 20 19.60 -7.02 -1.26
CA LEU A 20 19.35 -7.09 0.19
C LEU A 20 20.64 -7.55 0.88
N LEU A 21 21.32 -6.61 1.53
CA LEU A 21 22.57 -6.82 2.25
C LEU A 21 22.30 -7.71 3.48
N ARG A 22 23.16 -8.72 3.65
CA ARG A 22 23.10 -9.69 4.74
C ARG A 22 23.55 -9.05 6.06
N ARG A 23 22.85 -9.35 7.16
CA ARG A 23 23.25 -8.97 8.52
C ARG A 23 23.67 -10.22 9.29
N ASP A 24 24.93 -10.28 9.74
CA ASP A 24 25.55 -11.45 10.39
C ASP A 24 25.58 -11.38 11.94
N ASP A 25 24.72 -10.57 12.59
CA ASP A 25 24.75 -10.41 14.05
C ASP A 25 23.44 -10.81 14.75
N PRO A 26 23.41 -11.89 15.57
CA PRO A 26 22.27 -12.32 16.38
C PRO A 26 22.14 -11.58 17.73
N GLY A 27 22.81 -10.42 17.88
CA GLY A 27 22.81 -9.61 19.11
C GLY A 27 21.42 -9.35 19.72
N ALA A 28 21.40 -9.29 21.06
CA ALA A 28 20.20 -9.05 21.85
C ALA A 28 19.46 -7.79 21.37
N TRP A 29 18.13 -7.85 21.34
CA TRP A 29 17.21 -6.72 21.20
C TRP A 29 17.70 -5.54 22.06
N PRO A 30 18.30 -4.51 21.43
CA PRO A 30 17.48 -3.39 20.99
C PRO A 30 17.71 -3.10 19.50
N TRP A 31 16.65 -2.64 18.83
CA TRP A 31 16.72 -2.04 17.51
C TRP A 31 17.98 -1.16 17.39
N PRO A 32 18.76 -1.19 16.29
CA PRO A 32 19.47 0.02 15.94
C PRO A 32 18.37 1.09 15.81
N ALA A 33 18.41 2.11 16.68
CA ALA A 33 17.50 3.24 16.60
C ALA A 33 17.36 3.66 15.14
N ASN A 34 16.13 4.03 14.73
CA ASN A 34 15.75 4.61 13.44
C ASN A 34 16.66 5.79 13.06
N LYS A 35 17.90 5.51 12.73
CA LYS A 35 18.83 6.44 12.12
C LYS A 35 18.93 6.02 10.66
N SER A 36 17.77 5.98 10.03
CA SER A 36 17.70 6.43 8.65
C SER A 36 18.44 7.76 8.62
N SER A 37 19.54 7.85 7.89
CA SER A 37 20.30 9.10 7.75
C SER A 37 19.56 10.12 6.87
N ILE A 38 18.24 9.98 6.72
CA ILE A 38 17.38 11.01 6.18
C ILE A 38 17.42 12.13 7.21
N VAL A 39 18.27 13.11 6.92
CA VAL A 39 18.32 14.38 7.63
C VAL A 39 16.91 14.97 7.54
N ASP A 40 16.34 15.37 8.67
CA ASP A 40 15.08 16.13 8.74
C ASP A 40 15.28 17.47 8.02
N GLU A 41 15.24 17.45 6.69
CA GLU A 41 15.22 18.66 5.90
C GLU A 41 13.82 19.24 6.07
N ALA A 42 13.73 20.37 6.77
CA ALA A 42 12.52 21.12 7.01
C ALA A 42 11.99 21.70 5.68
N SER A 43 11.49 20.83 4.83
CA SER A 43 10.68 21.17 3.67
C SER A 43 9.23 20.85 4.04
N THR A 44 8.32 21.78 3.77
CA THR A 44 6.92 21.40 3.54
C THR A 44 6.95 20.26 2.53
N PRO A 45 6.22 19.15 2.74
CA PRO A 45 6.16 18.11 1.73
C PRO A 45 5.64 18.77 0.45
N ASP A 46 6.52 19.02 -0.52
CA ASP A 46 6.11 19.06 -1.91
C ASP A 46 5.37 17.75 -2.08
N MET A 47 4.05 17.83 -2.31
CA MET A 47 3.27 16.66 -2.71
C MET A 47 4.14 15.94 -3.74
N PRO A 48 4.48 14.65 -3.54
CA PRO A 48 5.14 13.94 -4.62
C PRO A 48 4.29 14.19 -5.86
N PRO A 49 4.87 14.63 -6.99
CA PRO A 49 4.11 14.67 -8.22
C PRO A 49 3.48 13.28 -8.35
N GLN A 50 2.15 13.21 -8.40
CA GLN A 50 1.51 12.07 -9.03
C GLN A 50 1.80 12.19 -10.53
N ASP A 51 3.06 11.98 -10.90
CA ASP A 51 3.52 12.01 -12.27
C ASP A 51 4.42 10.79 -12.49
N LEU A 52 3.74 9.67 -12.75
CA LEU A 52 4.33 8.50 -13.37
C LEU A 52 4.53 8.81 -14.85
N THR A 53 5.65 9.43 -15.23
CA THR A 53 5.98 9.61 -16.65
C THR A 53 6.42 8.27 -17.26
N LEU A 54 5.52 7.66 -18.03
CA LEU A 54 5.75 6.50 -18.90
C LEU A 54 6.45 6.89 -20.21
N SER A 55 7.39 6.06 -20.67
CA SER A 55 7.72 5.99 -22.09
C SER A 55 6.67 5.15 -22.83
N ALA A 56 6.04 5.74 -23.84
CA ALA A 56 4.98 5.11 -24.62
C ALA A 56 5.50 3.99 -25.53
N SER A 57 4.77 2.88 -25.58
CA SER A 57 4.71 2.00 -26.74
C SER A 57 3.24 1.62 -26.99
N PRO A 58 2.83 1.46 -28.26
CA PRO A 58 1.45 1.17 -28.61
C PRO A 58 1.04 -0.24 -28.15
N VAL A 59 -0.02 -0.32 -27.35
CA VAL A 59 -0.64 -1.58 -26.93
C VAL A 59 -1.38 -2.18 -28.12
N THR A 60 -0.89 -3.34 -28.58
CA THR A 60 -1.68 -4.27 -29.38
C THR A 60 -1.99 -5.50 -28.54
N THR A 61 -3.27 -5.86 -28.52
CA THR A 61 -3.86 -7.06 -27.92
C THR A 61 -3.21 -8.35 -28.45
N GLN A 62 -2.32 -8.95 -27.67
CA GLN A 62 -1.71 -10.27 -27.93
C GLN A 62 -2.45 -11.40 -27.18
N GLY A 63 -3.78 -11.45 -27.25
CA GLY A 63 -4.53 -12.59 -26.70
C GLY A 63 -4.47 -12.78 -25.18
N GLN A 64 -4.08 -11.76 -24.42
CA GLN A 64 -4.18 -11.78 -22.96
C GLN A 64 -5.64 -11.52 -22.55
N ILE A 65 -6.29 -12.56 -22.04
CA ILE A 65 -7.62 -12.47 -21.43
C ILE A 65 -7.47 -11.66 -20.14
N SER A 66 -8.19 -10.53 -20.00
CA SER A 66 -8.25 -9.85 -18.70
C SER A 66 -8.94 -10.77 -17.69
N LYS A 67 -8.29 -10.91 -16.53
CA LYS A 67 -8.51 -11.98 -15.55
C LYS A 67 -9.34 -11.55 -14.36
N ARG A 68 -9.75 -10.28 -14.32
CA ARG A 68 -10.47 -9.70 -13.19
C ARG A 68 -11.89 -9.41 -13.62
N PHE A 69 -12.82 -9.87 -12.81
CA PHE A 69 -14.23 -9.73 -13.06
C PHE A 69 -14.89 -9.11 -11.84
N ILE A 70 -15.80 -8.18 -12.09
CA ILE A 70 -16.68 -7.63 -11.07
C ILE A 70 -18.11 -8.03 -11.42
N GLU A 71 -18.90 -8.32 -10.40
CA GLU A 71 -20.29 -8.72 -10.61
C GLU A 71 -21.09 -7.61 -11.33
N LYS A 72 -21.89 -8.00 -12.35
CA LYS A 72 -22.69 -7.05 -13.14
C LYS A 72 -23.69 -6.26 -12.30
N ASN A 73 -24.27 -6.91 -11.30
CA ASN A 73 -25.34 -6.36 -10.44
C ASN A 73 -24.83 -5.34 -9.41
N CYS A 74 -23.51 -5.21 -9.24
CA CYS A 74 -22.95 -4.14 -8.42
C CYS A 74 -23.43 -2.77 -8.94
N ASP A 75 -23.87 -1.88 -8.06
CA ASP A 75 -24.12 -0.51 -8.45
C ASP A 75 -22.81 0.21 -8.84
N ALA A 76 -22.93 1.30 -9.58
CA ALA A 76 -21.77 2.04 -10.08
C ALA A 76 -20.86 2.56 -8.96
N GLY A 77 -21.42 2.92 -7.80
CA GLY A 77 -20.66 3.39 -6.64
C GLY A 77 -19.81 2.28 -6.03
N LYS A 78 -20.39 1.09 -5.79
CA LYS A 78 -19.64 -0.08 -5.31
C LYS A 78 -18.55 -0.51 -6.31
N LYS A 79 -18.86 -0.53 -7.62
CA LYS A 79 -17.86 -0.81 -8.68
C LYS A 79 -16.70 0.18 -8.66
N PHE A 80 -17.00 1.47 -8.56
CA PHE A 80 -15.99 2.52 -8.47
C PHE A 80 -15.07 2.30 -7.27
N LYS A 81 -15.64 2.06 -6.08
CA LYS A 81 -14.87 1.87 -4.84
C LYS A 81 -13.95 0.65 -4.88
N ILE A 82 -14.39 -0.46 -5.47
CA ILE A 82 -13.55 -1.67 -5.65
C ILE A 82 -12.41 -1.40 -6.64
N LYS A 83 -12.70 -0.76 -7.78
CA LYS A 83 -11.67 -0.41 -8.77
C LYS A 83 -10.64 0.58 -8.20
N GLU A 84 -11.07 1.52 -7.38
CA GLU A 84 -10.19 2.45 -6.66
C GLU A 84 -9.32 1.70 -5.65
N ALA A 85 -9.91 0.83 -4.82
CA ALA A 85 -9.16 0.01 -3.87
C ALA A 85 -8.11 -0.88 -4.55
N TRP A 86 -8.41 -1.43 -5.73
CA TRP A 86 -7.44 -2.17 -6.54
C TRP A 86 -6.24 -1.33 -6.97
N LYS A 87 -6.46 -0.06 -7.35
CA LYS A 87 -5.38 0.86 -7.69
C LYS A 87 -4.53 1.20 -6.47
N GLU A 88 -5.14 1.38 -5.30
CA GLU A 88 -4.42 1.59 -4.05
C GLU A 88 -3.61 0.35 -3.63
N ALA A 89 -4.19 -0.84 -3.74
CA ALA A 89 -3.48 -2.09 -3.47
C ALA A 89 -2.25 -2.26 -4.39
N LYS A 90 -2.34 -1.84 -5.65
CA LYS A 90 -1.17 -1.75 -6.55
C LYS A 90 -0.09 -0.80 -6.04
N LEU A 91 -0.46 0.35 -5.48
CA LEU A 91 0.50 1.28 -4.86
C LEU A 91 1.23 0.62 -3.68
N LEU A 92 0.49 -0.09 -2.82
CA LEU A 92 1.06 -0.82 -1.69
C LEU A 92 2.02 -1.93 -2.15
N ALA A 93 1.61 -2.76 -3.12
CA ALA A 93 2.47 -3.79 -3.70
C ALA A 93 3.73 -3.21 -4.34
N THR A 94 3.60 -2.06 -5.03
CA THR A 94 4.74 -1.35 -5.64
C THR A 94 5.69 -0.82 -4.57
N ALA A 95 5.16 -0.25 -3.48
CA ALA A 95 5.95 0.26 -2.37
C ALA A 95 6.78 -0.86 -1.71
N GLN A 96 6.20 -2.05 -1.51
CA GLN A 96 6.90 -3.22 -0.95
C GLN A 96 8.00 -3.79 -1.84
N THR A 97 7.89 -3.63 -3.15
CA THR A 97 8.75 -4.35 -4.12
C THR A 97 9.74 -3.46 -4.87
N THR A 98 9.50 -2.16 -4.90
CA THR A 98 10.37 -1.21 -5.60
C THR A 98 11.41 -0.66 -4.65
N THR A 99 12.69 -0.80 -4.99
CA THR A 99 13.80 -0.24 -4.21
C THR A 99 13.89 1.28 -4.37
N VAL A 100 13.76 2.01 -3.27
CA VAL A 100 14.03 3.45 -3.15
C VAL A 100 15.41 3.64 -2.53
N LEU A 101 16.27 4.41 -3.19
CA LEU A 101 17.63 4.65 -2.73
C LEU A 101 17.63 5.33 -1.34
N GLY A 102 18.41 4.78 -0.42
CA GLY A 102 18.54 5.31 0.95
C GLY A 102 17.42 4.90 1.91
N TYR A 103 16.40 4.20 1.43
CA TYR A 103 15.32 3.67 2.26
C TYR A 103 15.69 2.30 2.85
N ASN A 104 15.52 2.13 4.17
CA ASN A 104 15.83 0.87 4.84
C ASN A 104 14.59 -0.03 4.95
N TYR A 105 14.42 -0.91 3.97
CA TYR A 105 13.32 -1.89 3.92
C TYR A 105 13.37 -2.93 5.04
N ASP A 106 14.54 -3.19 5.63
CA ASP A 106 14.66 -4.17 6.72
C ASP A 106 13.84 -3.75 7.95
N ILE A 107 13.64 -2.44 8.17
CA ILE A 107 12.91 -1.94 9.33
C ILE A 107 11.43 -2.35 9.27
N PRO A 108 10.62 -1.90 8.28
CA PRO A 108 9.22 -2.29 8.20
C PRO A 108 9.06 -3.80 8.04
N HIS A 109 9.89 -4.47 7.22
CA HIS A 109 9.79 -5.91 7.09
C HIS A 109 10.07 -6.65 8.40
N THR A 110 11.03 -6.22 9.21
CA THR A 110 11.27 -6.81 10.55
C THR A 110 10.08 -6.57 11.49
N GLN A 111 9.47 -5.40 11.42
CA GLN A 111 8.34 -5.02 12.25
C GLN A 111 7.09 -5.86 11.95
N TRP A 112 6.80 -6.10 10.67
CA TRP A 112 5.52 -6.70 10.23
C TRP A 112 5.63 -8.17 9.80
N LEU A 113 6.80 -8.59 9.30
CA LEU A 113 7.12 -9.96 8.89
C LEU A 113 8.06 -10.69 9.87
N GLY A 114 8.48 -10.02 10.94
CA GLY A 114 9.33 -10.57 12.00
C GLY A 114 10.84 -10.56 11.67
N LYS A 115 11.67 -10.74 12.70
CA LYS A 115 13.14 -10.59 12.64
C LYS A 115 13.88 -11.51 11.65
N ASP A 116 13.30 -12.67 11.34
CA ASP A 116 13.96 -13.69 10.53
C ASP A 116 13.49 -13.65 9.06
N TRP A 117 12.76 -12.58 8.66
CA TRP A 117 12.17 -12.44 7.33
C TRP A 117 13.19 -12.51 6.20
N ASN A 118 14.40 -11.99 6.42
CA ASN A 118 15.52 -12.02 5.47
C ASN A 118 16.57 -13.09 5.79
N SER A 119 16.27 -14.04 6.69
CA SER A 119 17.22 -15.07 7.07
C SER A 119 17.45 -16.09 5.95
N ASP A 120 18.71 -16.24 5.54
CA ASP A 120 19.15 -17.24 4.55
C ASP A 120 19.40 -18.63 5.18
N SER A 121 18.83 -18.90 6.37
CA SER A 121 19.18 -20.09 7.14
C SER A 121 18.52 -21.36 6.59
N TRP A 122 18.97 -21.80 5.42
CA TRP A 122 18.54 -23.07 4.85
C TRP A 122 19.16 -24.21 5.66
N SER A 123 18.32 -24.86 6.45
CA SER A 123 18.60 -26.19 6.96
C SER A 123 17.40 -27.08 6.65
N PHE A 124 17.56 -28.39 6.64
CA PHE A 124 16.44 -29.31 6.42
C PHE A 124 15.27 -29.13 7.42
N TRP A 125 15.49 -28.40 8.52
CA TRP A 125 14.48 -28.02 9.52
C TRP A 125 14.11 -26.54 9.52
N LYS A 126 14.72 -25.70 8.68
CA LYS A 126 14.50 -24.26 8.66
C LYS A 126 14.09 -23.79 7.28
N TRP A 127 12.99 -23.06 7.22
CA TRP A 127 12.45 -22.46 6.01
C TRP A 127 13.34 -21.30 5.55
N ASP A 128 13.53 -21.20 4.24
CA ASP A 128 14.16 -20.04 3.60
C ASP A 128 13.09 -18.95 3.44
N TYR A 129 12.81 -18.25 4.55
CA TYR A 129 11.77 -17.21 4.58
C TYR A 129 12.06 -16.10 3.59
N ARG A 130 13.33 -15.72 3.41
CA ARG A 130 13.72 -14.69 2.44
C ARG A 130 13.24 -15.06 1.03
N SER A 131 13.52 -16.28 0.59
CA SER A 131 13.11 -16.76 -0.74
C SER A 131 11.59 -16.88 -0.87
N MET A 132 10.90 -17.37 0.16
CA MET A 132 9.44 -17.51 0.12
C MET A 132 8.74 -16.14 0.10
N ILE A 133 9.12 -15.25 1.01
CA ILE A 133 8.59 -13.88 1.10
C ILE A 133 8.88 -13.11 -0.18
N ALA A 134 10.10 -13.16 -0.70
CA ALA A 134 10.45 -12.47 -1.95
C ALA A 134 9.63 -12.98 -3.15
N LYS A 135 9.42 -14.30 -3.27
CA LYS A 135 8.57 -14.87 -4.33
C LYS A 135 7.11 -14.42 -4.20
N ASN A 136 6.59 -14.44 -2.98
CA ASN A 136 5.25 -13.98 -2.65
C ASN A 136 5.06 -12.49 -3.02
N MET A 137 6.04 -11.63 -2.70
CA MET A 137 6.05 -10.22 -3.10
C MET A 137 6.10 -10.02 -4.62
N VAL A 138 6.93 -10.78 -5.33
CA VAL A 138 7.00 -10.73 -6.81
C VAL A 138 5.67 -11.14 -7.45
N ARG A 139 5.04 -12.20 -6.94
CA ARG A 139 3.71 -12.65 -7.39
C ARG A 139 2.64 -11.59 -7.11
N SER A 140 2.67 -11.01 -5.91
CA SER A 140 1.79 -9.92 -5.50
C SER A 140 1.89 -8.72 -6.44
N LEU A 141 3.09 -8.28 -6.82
CA LEU A 141 3.22 -7.24 -7.86
C LEU A 141 2.70 -7.71 -9.23
N GLY A 142 2.95 -8.98 -9.56
CA GLY A 142 2.59 -9.60 -10.84
C GLY A 142 1.09 -9.56 -11.17
N ILE A 143 0.21 -9.70 -10.17
CA ILE A 143 -1.25 -9.64 -10.37
C ILE A 143 -1.76 -8.24 -10.80
N TYR A 144 -0.98 -7.19 -10.59
CA TYR A 144 -1.28 -5.82 -11.01
C TYR A 144 -0.64 -5.42 -12.34
N SER A 145 0.06 -6.35 -12.99
CA SER A 145 0.66 -6.17 -14.30
C SER A 145 -0.25 -6.71 -15.40
N ASP A 146 -0.05 -6.21 -16.62
CA ASP A 146 -0.72 -6.76 -17.82
C ASP A 146 -0.32 -8.22 -18.08
N ASN A 147 0.79 -8.68 -17.48
CA ASN A 147 1.39 -10.01 -17.67
C ASN A 147 1.05 -11.01 -16.55
N ALA A 148 -0.08 -10.85 -15.86
CA ALA A 148 -0.48 -11.76 -14.79
C ALA A 148 -0.42 -13.26 -15.22
N PRO A 149 -0.17 -14.22 -14.30
CA PRO A 149 0.00 -15.65 -14.59
C PRO A 149 -1.14 -16.25 -15.41
N GLN A 150 -0.84 -17.05 -16.44
CA GLN A 150 -1.84 -17.69 -17.29
C GLN A 150 -2.71 -18.64 -16.45
N HIS A 151 -4.03 -18.60 -16.68
CA HIS A 151 -5.04 -19.49 -16.08
C HIS A 151 -5.53 -19.20 -14.65
N ASP A 152 -5.22 -18.05 -14.08
CA ASP A 152 -5.86 -17.63 -12.82
C ASP A 152 -6.89 -16.52 -13.07
N TYR A 153 -8.04 -16.59 -12.38
CA TYR A 153 -9.14 -15.64 -12.52
C TYR A 153 -9.53 -15.07 -11.15
N ILE A 154 -9.76 -13.77 -11.09
CA ILE A 154 -10.13 -13.02 -9.88
C ILE A 154 -11.56 -12.51 -10.05
N TYR A 155 -12.39 -12.74 -9.05
CA TYR A 155 -13.81 -12.44 -9.05
C TYR A 155 -14.18 -11.60 -7.83
N TRP A 156 -14.77 -10.43 -8.06
CA TRP A 156 -15.21 -9.53 -7.00
C TRP A 156 -16.72 -9.41 -6.96
N TYR A 157 -17.30 -9.71 -5.81
CA TYR A 157 -18.71 -9.53 -5.53
C TYR A 157 -18.94 -8.33 -4.63
N CYS A 158 -20.06 -7.66 -4.85
CA CYS A 158 -20.47 -6.50 -4.06
C CYS A 158 -21.58 -6.79 -3.05
N TYR A 159 -22.10 -8.01 -3.10
CA TYR A 159 -23.16 -8.50 -2.25
C TYR A 159 -22.76 -9.87 -1.72
N ASP A 160 -23.12 -10.11 -0.47
CA ASP A 160 -22.91 -11.37 0.20
C ASP A 160 -24.13 -12.27 0.03
N TYR A 161 -24.04 -13.17 -0.95
CA TYR A 161 -25.08 -14.15 -1.22
C TYR A 161 -25.12 -15.30 -0.21
N SER A 162 -24.07 -15.44 0.62
CA SER A 162 -23.92 -16.53 1.57
C SER A 162 -24.30 -16.17 3.01
N GLY A 163 -24.45 -14.89 3.33
CA GLY A 163 -24.68 -14.42 4.69
C GLY A 163 -23.43 -14.52 5.60
N GLU A 164 -22.24 -14.48 5.01
CA GLU A 164 -20.97 -14.56 5.72
C GLU A 164 -20.50 -13.19 6.24
N CYS A 165 -20.99 -12.08 5.69
CA CYS A 165 -20.71 -10.74 6.17
C CYS A 165 -21.39 -10.51 7.53
N THR A 166 -20.59 -10.13 8.52
CA THR A 166 -21.08 -9.62 9.81
C THR A 166 -20.97 -8.09 9.83
N GLY A 167 -21.48 -7.44 10.88
CA GLY A 167 -21.37 -5.98 11.05
C GLY A 167 -19.92 -5.45 11.12
N SER A 168 -18.92 -6.32 11.32
CA SER A 168 -17.51 -5.97 11.42
C SER A 168 -16.64 -6.53 10.28
N THR A 169 -17.15 -7.48 9.48
CA THR A 169 -16.41 -8.08 8.37
C THR A 169 -16.25 -7.04 7.25
N GLN A 170 -15.02 -6.82 6.81
CA GLN A 170 -14.75 -5.88 5.71
C GLN A 170 -14.86 -6.59 4.35
N ALA A 171 -14.23 -7.75 4.23
CA ALA A 171 -14.32 -8.64 3.10
C ALA A 171 -14.04 -10.08 3.57
N TYR A 172 -14.25 -11.03 2.67
CA TYR A 172 -13.77 -12.39 2.82
C TYR A 172 -13.48 -13.00 1.46
N SER A 173 -12.58 -13.99 1.44
CA SER A 173 -12.15 -14.65 0.22
C SER A 173 -12.04 -16.16 0.33
N TRP A 174 -12.11 -16.83 -0.82
CA TRP A 174 -11.80 -18.25 -0.99
C TRP A 174 -11.22 -18.52 -2.38
N ASP A 175 -10.57 -19.67 -2.49
CA ASP A 175 -9.97 -20.15 -3.73
C ASP A 175 -10.58 -21.46 -4.19
N GLU A 176 -10.58 -21.65 -5.50
CA GLU A 176 -10.84 -22.93 -6.15
C GLU A 176 -9.71 -23.24 -7.12
N THR A 177 -8.69 -23.94 -6.62
CA THR A 177 -7.55 -24.36 -7.43
C THR A 177 -7.91 -25.59 -8.27
N GLY A 178 -7.97 -25.41 -9.60
CA GLY A 178 -8.17 -26.48 -10.57
C GLY A 178 -6.87 -27.01 -11.16
N LEU A 179 -6.99 -28.03 -12.02
CA LEU A 179 -5.86 -28.56 -12.77
C LEU A 179 -5.41 -27.63 -13.91
N PHE A 180 -6.37 -26.92 -14.51
CA PHE A 180 -6.15 -26.10 -15.70
C PHE A 180 -6.35 -24.60 -15.45
N TRP A 181 -7.11 -24.23 -14.43
CA TRP A 181 -7.30 -22.85 -13.99
C TRP A 181 -7.61 -22.79 -12.50
N SER A 182 -7.30 -21.66 -11.89
CA SER A 182 -7.70 -21.33 -10.52
C SER A 182 -8.65 -20.15 -10.53
N ASN A 183 -9.65 -20.21 -9.65
CA ASN A 183 -10.55 -19.09 -9.42
C ASN A 183 -10.33 -18.56 -8.00
N HIS A 184 -10.24 -17.25 -7.88
CA HIS A 184 -10.01 -16.51 -6.66
C HIS A 184 -11.18 -15.56 -6.46
N TYR A 185 -11.86 -15.66 -5.33
CA TYR A 185 -13.09 -14.93 -5.10
C TYR A 185 -12.95 -14.05 -3.87
N THR A 186 -13.46 -12.83 -3.97
CA THR A 186 -13.53 -11.88 -2.86
C THR A 186 -14.89 -11.24 -2.83
N VAL A 187 -15.48 -11.17 -1.65
CA VAL A 187 -16.77 -10.54 -1.40
C VAL A 187 -16.53 -9.35 -0.48
N PHE A 188 -16.90 -8.16 -0.94
CA PHE A 188 -16.78 -6.94 -0.16
C PHE A 188 -18.07 -6.65 0.60
N CYS A 189 -17.98 -6.61 1.92
CA CYS A 189 -19.11 -6.38 2.82
C CYS A 189 -19.44 -4.88 2.94
N ASP A 190 -20.62 -4.54 3.47
CA ASP A 190 -21.05 -3.15 3.61
C ASP A 190 -20.07 -2.24 4.38
N PRO A 191 -19.40 -2.68 5.47
CA PRO A 191 -18.38 -1.87 6.15
C PRO A 191 -17.22 -1.43 5.25
N PHE A 192 -16.78 -2.26 4.30
CA PHE A 192 -15.69 -1.90 3.38
C PHE A 192 -16.01 -0.63 2.58
N TYR A 193 -17.25 -0.47 2.13
CA TYR A 193 -17.64 0.69 1.34
C TYR A 193 -17.70 1.99 2.14
N GLN A 194 -17.69 1.92 3.47
CA GLN A 194 -17.68 3.08 4.35
C GLN A 194 -16.25 3.54 4.70
N ARG A 195 -15.24 2.73 4.37
CA ARG A 195 -13.84 3.05 4.65
C ARG A 195 -13.32 4.16 3.74
N MET A 196 -12.45 4.98 4.30
CA MET A 196 -11.69 5.99 3.56
C MET A 196 -10.70 5.32 2.60
N THR A 197 -10.26 6.09 1.61
CA THR A 197 -9.08 5.71 0.81
C THR A 197 -7.81 5.90 1.64
N LEU A 198 -6.72 5.26 1.26
CA LEU A 198 -5.39 5.55 1.82
C LEU A 198 -4.99 6.99 1.50
N ALA A 199 -5.32 7.48 0.31
CA ALA A 199 -5.05 8.86 -0.08
C ALA A 199 -5.75 9.88 0.84
N ASP A 200 -7.01 9.64 1.22
CA ASP A 200 -7.75 10.52 2.14
C ASP A 200 -7.14 10.49 3.55
N GLN A 201 -6.75 9.30 4.04
CA GLN A 201 -6.07 9.16 5.34
C GLN A 201 -4.73 9.90 5.36
N ILE A 202 -3.95 9.79 4.28
CA ILE A 202 -2.73 10.57 4.11
C ILE A 202 -3.03 12.07 4.14
N GLN A 203 -4.00 12.54 3.36
CA GLN A 203 -4.32 13.96 3.33
C GLN A 203 -4.80 14.47 4.70
N GLN A 204 -5.53 13.67 5.46
CA GLN A 204 -5.99 14.00 6.81
C GLN A 204 -4.83 14.23 7.78
N HIS A 205 -3.73 13.49 7.66
CA HIS A 205 -2.57 13.56 8.56
C HIS A 205 -1.36 14.30 7.99
N ALA A 206 -1.51 14.99 6.85
CA ALA A 206 -0.41 15.61 6.12
C ALA A 206 0.40 16.64 6.92
N ASN A 207 -0.25 17.32 7.88
CA ASN A 207 0.34 18.40 8.68
C ASN A 207 0.69 17.99 10.12
N ASP A 208 0.45 16.73 10.51
CA ASP A 208 0.73 16.25 11.86
C ASP A 208 1.79 15.15 11.83
N LYS A 209 3.05 15.55 12.01
CA LYS A 209 4.21 14.65 11.97
C LYS A 209 4.17 13.56 13.05
N ASN A 210 3.44 13.78 14.15
CA ASN A 210 3.35 12.78 15.21
C ASN A 210 2.28 11.74 14.86
N GLU A 211 1.12 12.17 14.35
CA GLU A 211 0.07 11.27 13.87
C GLU A 211 0.51 10.46 12.64
N GLN A 212 1.45 10.96 11.83
CA GLN A 212 2.08 10.21 10.73
C GLN A 212 2.85 8.96 11.19
N LYS A 213 3.21 8.86 12.48
CA LYS A 213 3.97 7.73 13.05
C LYS A 213 3.06 6.63 13.61
N VAL A 214 1.73 6.81 13.57
CA VAL A 214 0.75 5.89 14.15
C VAL A 214 0.08 5.07 13.04
N MET A 215 0.25 3.75 13.06
CA MET A 215 -0.27 2.85 12.00
C MET A 215 -1.80 2.84 11.95
N GLU A 216 -2.49 2.95 13.08
CA GLU A 216 -3.95 2.94 13.14
C GLU A 216 -4.60 4.12 12.38
N ASN A 217 -3.86 5.20 12.13
CA ASN A 217 -4.32 6.32 11.30
C ASN A 217 -4.35 5.99 9.80
N PHE A 218 -3.63 4.94 9.39
CA PHE A 218 -3.48 4.53 7.99
C PHE A 218 -4.00 3.13 7.72
N HIS A 219 -4.39 2.37 8.74
CA HIS A 219 -4.91 1.03 8.55
C HIS A 219 -6.41 1.02 8.23
N LEU A 220 -6.91 -0.15 7.80
CA LEU A 220 -8.31 -0.43 7.44
C LEU A 220 -8.90 0.52 6.40
N ASN A 221 -8.05 1.13 5.55
CA ASN A 221 -8.52 1.79 4.34
C ASN A 221 -8.89 0.76 3.26
N ARG A 222 -9.66 1.20 2.26
CA ARG A 222 -10.13 0.33 1.18
C ARG A 222 -8.98 -0.34 0.43
N GLY A 223 -7.90 0.39 0.13
CA GLY A 223 -6.70 -0.14 -0.49
C GLY A 223 -6.03 -1.26 0.30
N GLN A 224 -5.83 -1.09 1.60
CA GLN A 224 -5.28 -2.14 2.47
C GLN A 224 -6.21 -3.36 2.50
N ILE A 225 -7.52 -3.17 2.65
CA ILE A 225 -8.46 -4.31 2.71
C ILE A 225 -8.41 -5.11 1.40
N MET A 226 -8.46 -4.45 0.24
CA MET A 226 -8.26 -5.13 -1.04
C MET A 226 -6.91 -5.86 -1.06
N PHE A 227 -5.84 -5.21 -0.60
CA PHE A 227 -4.52 -5.78 -0.62
C PHE A 227 -4.39 -7.02 0.28
N HIS A 228 -4.95 -6.97 1.48
CA HIS A 228 -5.11 -8.08 2.40
C HIS A 228 -5.79 -9.27 1.72
N GLU A 229 -6.94 -9.06 1.07
CA GLU A 229 -7.65 -10.16 0.39
C GLU A 229 -6.82 -10.78 -0.75
N THR A 230 -6.02 -9.99 -1.47
CA THR A 230 -5.14 -10.57 -2.50
C THR A 230 -4.09 -11.53 -1.94
N TRP A 231 -3.66 -11.35 -0.70
CA TRP A 231 -2.72 -12.27 -0.05
C TRP A 231 -3.32 -13.64 0.23
N HIS A 232 -4.65 -13.77 0.28
CA HIS A 232 -5.32 -15.06 0.39
C HIS A 232 -5.38 -15.84 -0.92
N TYR A 233 -5.01 -15.26 -2.07
CA TYR A 233 -5.09 -15.96 -3.37
C TYR A 233 -3.99 -17.01 -3.50
N LYS A 234 -4.32 -18.24 -3.12
CA LYS A 234 -3.39 -19.37 -3.06
C LYS A 234 -2.75 -19.67 -4.41
N LEU A 235 -1.43 -19.85 -4.43
CA LEU A 235 -0.55 -20.07 -5.60
C LEU A 235 -0.47 -18.89 -6.58
N LEU A 236 -1.49 -18.03 -6.66
CA LEU A 236 -1.46 -16.82 -7.47
C LEU A 236 -0.61 -15.72 -6.82
N VAL A 237 -0.83 -15.45 -5.53
CA VAL A 237 -0.10 -14.42 -4.76
C VAL A 237 0.79 -15.05 -3.69
N SER A 238 0.24 -15.95 -2.86
CA SER A 238 0.94 -16.57 -1.73
C SER A 238 1.06 -18.08 -1.88
N ASP A 239 2.24 -18.63 -1.53
CA ASP A 239 2.47 -20.06 -1.39
C ASP A 239 3.34 -20.37 -0.15
N PRO A 240 2.79 -20.95 0.92
CA PRO A 240 1.39 -21.36 1.04
C PRO A 240 0.43 -20.16 1.09
N ARG A 241 -0.88 -20.45 1.02
CA ARG A 241 -1.93 -19.46 1.22
C ARG A 241 -1.67 -18.70 2.53
N ALA A 242 -1.74 -17.37 2.49
CA ALA A 242 -1.75 -16.59 3.72
C ALA A 242 -3.12 -16.75 4.41
N GLU A 243 -3.12 -16.79 5.73
CA GLU A 243 -4.32 -16.94 6.57
C GLU A 243 -4.47 -15.71 7.47
N ASP A 244 -5.50 -15.71 8.34
CA ASP A 244 -5.81 -14.63 9.28
C ASP A 244 -5.44 -14.96 10.72
N TYR A 245 -4.14 -15.11 10.99
CA TYR A 245 -3.66 -15.42 12.33
C TYR A 245 -3.68 -14.23 13.30
N ALA A 246 -3.53 -13.02 12.76
CA ALA A 246 -3.63 -11.77 13.48
C ALA A 246 -4.15 -10.68 12.54
N TYR A 247 -4.96 -9.77 13.09
CA TYR A 247 -5.63 -8.72 12.35
C TYR A 247 -5.49 -7.39 13.08
N GLN A 248 -5.32 -6.31 12.33
CA GLN A 248 -5.01 -4.95 12.79
C GLN A 248 -3.57 -4.77 13.31
N ALA A 249 -3.18 -3.50 13.48
CA ALA A 249 -1.81 -3.07 13.77
C ALA A 249 -1.19 -3.77 14.99
N GLN A 250 -1.83 -3.65 16.17
CA GLN A 250 -1.25 -4.20 17.39
C GLN A 250 -1.14 -5.73 17.37
N PRO A 251 -2.20 -6.51 17.07
CA PRO A 251 -2.08 -7.98 17.10
C PRO A 251 -1.08 -8.54 16.08
N VAL A 252 -0.98 -7.92 14.89
CA VAL A 252 -0.02 -8.31 13.86
C VAL A 252 1.41 -8.04 14.32
N TRP A 253 1.66 -6.87 14.90
CA TRP A 253 2.95 -6.50 15.47
C TRP A 253 3.36 -7.42 16.63
N ASP A 254 2.43 -7.71 17.55
CA ASP A 254 2.65 -8.64 18.67
C ASP A 254 3.02 -10.04 18.16
N MET A 255 2.35 -10.53 17.13
CA MET A 255 2.65 -11.81 16.50
C MET A 255 4.05 -11.84 15.87
N ALA A 256 4.45 -10.78 15.17
CA ALA A 256 5.76 -10.66 14.53
C ALA A 256 6.92 -10.61 15.56
N LYS A 257 6.65 -10.06 16.76
CA LYS A 257 7.61 -10.00 17.88
C LYS A 257 7.65 -11.27 18.73
N ASP A 258 6.57 -12.04 18.79
CA ASP A 258 6.48 -13.23 19.64
C ASP A 258 7.56 -14.25 19.26
N PRO A 259 8.50 -14.60 20.16
CA PRO A 259 9.59 -15.53 19.87
C PRO A 259 9.13 -16.95 19.52
N LYS A 260 7.88 -17.31 19.83
CA LYS A 260 7.28 -18.61 19.48
C LYS A 260 6.53 -18.59 18.15
N LYS A 261 6.14 -17.40 17.68
CA LYS A 261 5.43 -17.20 16.40
C LYS A 261 6.34 -16.53 15.39
N GLY A 262 6.61 -15.25 15.57
CA GLY A 262 7.57 -14.47 14.79
C GLY A 262 7.34 -14.57 13.29
N THR A 263 8.44 -14.61 12.54
CA THR A 263 8.41 -14.75 11.09
C THR A 263 7.65 -15.99 10.62
N ASN A 264 7.70 -17.10 11.37
CA ASN A 264 7.02 -18.34 10.99
C ASN A 264 5.50 -18.22 10.91
N TRP A 265 4.89 -17.28 11.64
CA TRP A 265 3.46 -17.01 11.53
C TRP A 265 3.19 -15.77 10.67
N ALA A 266 4.05 -14.75 10.77
CA ALA A 266 3.87 -13.51 10.02
C ALA A 266 3.96 -13.70 8.50
N TYR A 267 4.85 -14.58 8.00
CA TYR A 267 4.99 -14.83 6.55
C TYR A 267 3.78 -15.55 5.91
N VAL A 268 2.88 -16.08 6.73
CA VAL A 268 1.62 -16.73 6.31
C VAL A 268 0.41 -16.01 6.89
N ASN A 269 0.56 -14.74 7.25
CA ASN A 269 -0.54 -13.89 7.71
C ASN A 269 -0.80 -12.79 6.68
N ALA A 270 -2.01 -12.72 6.14
CA ALA A 270 -2.33 -11.74 5.09
C ALA A 270 -2.15 -10.30 5.57
N ASP A 271 -2.60 -10.00 6.79
CA ASP A 271 -2.51 -8.65 7.34
C ASP A 271 -1.07 -8.21 7.69
N SER A 272 -0.16 -9.16 7.88
CA SER A 272 1.28 -8.86 8.04
C SER A 272 1.84 -8.22 6.77
N TYR A 273 1.52 -8.77 5.60
CA TYR A 273 1.95 -8.15 4.34
C TYR A 273 1.19 -6.86 4.04
N ALA A 274 -0.10 -6.80 4.35
CA ALA A 274 -0.90 -5.61 4.07
C ALA A 274 -0.38 -4.39 4.87
N LEU A 275 -0.12 -4.57 6.17
CA LEU A 275 0.40 -3.52 7.03
C LEU A 275 1.87 -3.19 6.75
N ASP A 276 2.69 -4.17 6.34
CA ASP A 276 4.03 -3.91 5.83
C ASP A 276 4.00 -2.96 4.62
N GLY A 277 3.09 -3.20 3.67
CA GLY A 277 2.93 -2.32 2.51
C GLY A 277 2.44 -0.93 2.87
N VAL A 278 1.47 -0.81 3.77
CA VAL A 278 1.00 0.49 4.28
C VAL A 278 2.14 1.23 4.97
N ALA A 279 2.90 0.56 5.84
CA ALA A 279 4.03 1.15 6.56
C ALA A 279 5.07 1.72 5.61
N ILE A 280 5.43 0.93 4.59
CA ILE A 280 6.41 1.34 3.60
C ILE A 280 5.91 2.52 2.78
N TYR A 281 4.68 2.46 2.29
CA TYR A 281 4.10 3.51 1.49
C TYR A 281 4.00 4.83 2.27
N VAL A 282 3.49 4.80 3.50
CA VAL A 282 3.36 6.00 4.36
C VAL A 282 4.73 6.60 4.66
N GLN A 283 5.72 5.78 5.00
CA GLN A 283 7.08 6.26 5.27
C GLN A 283 7.70 6.91 4.03
N GLN A 284 7.57 6.28 2.87
CA GLN A 284 8.05 6.81 1.60
C GLN A 284 7.35 8.13 1.24
N TYR A 285 6.02 8.19 1.41
CA TYR A 285 5.20 9.35 1.06
C TYR A 285 5.60 10.59 1.88
N TYR A 286 5.70 10.45 3.20
CA TYR A 286 6.10 11.55 4.08
C TYR A 286 7.61 11.77 4.18
N LYS A 287 8.40 10.90 3.54
CA LYS A 287 9.87 10.86 3.68
C LYS A 287 10.29 10.81 5.15
N SER A 288 9.51 10.07 5.96
CA SER A 288 9.74 9.98 7.40
C SER A 288 10.98 9.15 7.71
N SER A 289 11.69 9.52 8.78
CA SER A 289 12.82 8.76 9.32
C SER A 289 12.40 7.39 9.89
N MET A 290 11.10 7.19 10.14
CA MET A 290 10.54 5.93 10.60
C MET A 290 9.21 5.57 9.93
N SER A 291 8.96 4.28 9.78
CA SER A 291 7.64 3.73 9.45
C SER A 291 6.63 3.98 10.56
N PRO A 292 5.34 4.10 10.24
CA PRO A 292 4.31 4.10 11.27
C PRO A 292 4.29 2.76 12.01
N VAL A 293 4.07 2.82 13.31
CA VAL A 293 4.01 1.67 14.23
C VAL A 293 2.69 1.69 14.99
N PRO A 294 2.25 0.59 15.62
CA PRO A 294 1.07 0.63 16.49
C PRO A 294 1.22 1.70 17.56
N TRP A 295 0.14 2.43 17.85
CA TRP A 295 0.15 3.54 18.82
C TRP A 295 0.82 3.17 20.16
N ARG A 296 0.56 1.96 20.68
CA ARG A 296 1.13 1.50 21.97
C ARG A 296 2.65 1.35 21.93
N GLU A 297 3.19 1.07 20.75
CA GLU A 297 4.61 0.84 20.53
C GLU A 297 5.36 2.14 20.29
N LEU A 298 4.67 3.22 19.91
CA LEU A 298 5.28 4.51 19.60
C LEU A 298 6.18 5.02 20.74
N SER A 299 5.78 4.83 21.99
CA SER A 299 6.57 5.26 23.16
C SER A 299 7.95 4.58 23.28
N HIS A 300 8.15 3.43 22.64
CA HIS A 300 9.44 2.74 22.58
C HIS A 300 10.38 3.32 21.52
N PHE A 301 9.84 4.05 20.53
CA PHE A 301 10.61 4.63 19.43
C PHE A 301 10.74 6.15 19.55
N ASP A 302 9.67 6.81 20.00
CA ASP A 302 9.55 8.26 20.12
C ASP A 302 8.58 8.63 21.25
N ALA A 303 9.12 8.82 22.46
CA ALA A 303 8.33 9.13 23.64
C ALA A 303 7.66 10.52 23.58
N GLU A 304 8.26 11.47 22.85
CA GLU A 304 7.68 12.80 22.68
C GLU A 304 6.46 12.74 21.75
N ALA A 305 6.59 12.08 20.60
CA ALA A 305 5.45 11.85 19.71
C ALA A 305 4.34 11.07 20.40
N ALA A 306 4.68 10.02 21.17
CA ALA A 306 3.70 9.24 21.93
C ALA A 306 2.92 10.06 22.96
N ALA A 307 3.54 11.07 23.57
CA ALA A 307 2.86 11.98 24.49
C ALA A 307 1.98 13.01 23.77
N ALA A 308 2.24 13.27 22.48
CA ALA A 308 1.51 14.23 21.66
C ALA A 308 0.30 13.64 20.94
N VAL A 309 0.28 12.32 20.69
CA VAL A 309 -0.84 11.64 19.99
C VAL A 309 -1.83 11.04 20.98
N SER A 310 -3.11 11.13 20.65
CA SER A 310 -4.17 10.45 21.41
C SER A 310 -4.28 8.99 20.98
N ALA A 311 -4.79 8.14 21.87
CA ALA A 311 -5.10 6.76 21.50
C ALA A 311 -6.14 6.77 20.36
N PRO A 312 -5.86 6.11 19.21
CA PRO A 312 -6.82 5.96 18.13
C PRO A 312 -8.09 5.27 18.62
N ALA A 313 -9.24 5.62 18.03
CA ALA A 313 -10.49 4.94 18.33
C ALA A 313 -10.35 3.43 18.01
N PRO A 314 -10.80 2.53 18.90
CA PRO A 314 -10.70 1.11 18.63
C PRO A 314 -11.58 0.76 17.43
N ASP A 315 -11.01 0.02 16.48
CA ASP A 315 -11.75 -0.56 15.37
C ASP A 315 -12.12 -2.00 15.71
N ASN A 316 -13.37 -2.40 15.46
CA ASN A 316 -13.85 -3.76 15.73
C ASN A 316 -13.84 -4.64 14.49
N ALA A 317 -13.16 -4.24 13.40
CA ALA A 317 -13.06 -5.01 12.19
C ALA A 317 -12.53 -6.44 12.45
N THR A 318 -13.15 -7.40 11.77
CA THR A 318 -12.83 -8.82 11.92
C THR A 318 -12.36 -9.40 10.60
N ALA A 319 -11.25 -10.13 10.63
CA ALA A 319 -10.79 -10.94 9.52
C ALA A 319 -11.73 -12.13 9.29
N LYS A 320 -11.88 -12.54 8.04
CA LYS A 320 -12.63 -13.73 7.69
C LYS A 320 -12.14 -14.29 6.38
N THR A 321 -11.53 -15.47 6.45
CA THR A 321 -11.15 -16.26 5.30
C THR A 321 -11.91 -17.57 5.31
N LEU A 322 -12.36 -18.02 4.13
CA LEU A 322 -13.04 -19.31 3.99
C LEU A 322 -12.09 -20.33 3.35
N ASP A 323 -12.07 -21.55 3.89
CA ASP A 323 -11.30 -22.67 3.33
C ASP A 323 -11.91 -23.24 2.05
N ALA A 324 -13.20 -23.00 1.86
CA ALA A 324 -13.98 -23.52 0.76
C ALA A 324 -15.07 -22.54 0.37
N ARG A 325 -15.62 -22.76 -0.83
CA ARG A 325 -16.80 -22.06 -1.31
C ARG A 325 -17.93 -22.13 -0.26
N PRO A 326 -18.56 -20.99 0.10
CA PRO A 326 -19.67 -21.00 1.03
C PRO A 326 -20.89 -21.74 0.45
N PRO A 327 -21.74 -22.34 1.30
CA PRO A 327 -22.96 -23.02 0.84
C PRO A 327 -23.85 -22.08 0.02
N ASN A 328 -24.50 -22.63 -1.02
CA ASN A 328 -25.42 -21.90 -1.91
C ASN A 328 -24.82 -20.74 -2.71
N TRP A 329 -23.48 -20.67 -2.81
CA TRP A 329 -22.83 -19.62 -3.58
C TRP A 329 -23.19 -19.68 -5.06
N VAL A 330 -23.57 -18.54 -5.62
CA VAL A 330 -23.87 -18.37 -7.05
C VAL A 330 -22.58 -17.96 -7.76
N GLY A 331 -21.95 -18.90 -8.46
CA GLY A 331 -20.71 -18.66 -9.19
C GLY A 331 -20.34 -19.82 -10.10
N PRO A 332 -19.33 -19.67 -10.96
CA PRO A 332 -18.90 -20.72 -11.88
C PRO A 332 -18.54 -21.98 -11.10
N THR A 333 -19.32 -23.05 -11.26
CA THR A 333 -19.27 -24.19 -10.33
C THR A 333 -18.13 -25.18 -10.58
N SER A 334 -17.36 -24.98 -11.65
CA SER A 334 -16.49 -26.00 -12.20
C SER A 334 -15.08 -25.48 -12.44
N THR A 335 -14.10 -26.19 -11.88
CA THR A 335 -12.69 -26.08 -12.24
C THR A 335 -12.34 -26.90 -13.50
N THR A 336 -13.34 -27.52 -14.15
CA THR A 336 -13.20 -28.33 -15.37
C THR A 336 -13.97 -27.79 -16.58
N GLU A 337 -14.87 -26.83 -16.40
CA GLU A 337 -15.48 -26.03 -17.46
C GLU A 337 -15.07 -24.55 -17.39
N GLN A 338 -15.02 -23.86 -18.54
CA GLN A 338 -14.74 -22.43 -18.59
C GLN A 338 -15.74 -21.68 -17.68
N PRO A 339 -15.28 -20.67 -16.90
CA PRO A 339 -16.16 -19.93 -16.01
C PRO A 339 -17.35 -19.33 -16.76
N ASP A 340 -18.57 -19.50 -16.23
CA ASP A 340 -19.73 -18.77 -16.74
C ASP A 340 -19.53 -17.27 -16.49
N LEU A 341 -19.28 -16.51 -17.56
CA LEU A 341 -19.05 -15.07 -17.54
C LEU A 341 -20.36 -14.26 -17.66
N SER A 342 -21.53 -14.91 -17.67
CA SER A 342 -22.83 -14.25 -17.90
C SER A 342 -23.19 -13.20 -16.85
N ILE A 343 -22.79 -13.41 -15.59
CA ILE A 343 -23.02 -12.48 -14.47
C ILE A 343 -21.84 -11.52 -14.21
N TRP A 344 -20.81 -11.59 -15.05
CA TRP A 344 -19.53 -10.91 -14.83
C TRP A 344 -19.28 -9.79 -15.83
N GLU A 345 -18.86 -8.65 -15.32
CA GLU A 345 -18.28 -7.57 -16.09
C GLU A 345 -16.75 -7.68 -15.99
N GLN A 346 -16.08 -7.71 -17.14
CA GLN A 346 -14.63 -7.69 -17.18
C GLN A 346 -14.12 -6.33 -16.68
N VAL A 347 -13.21 -6.36 -15.72
CA VAL A 347 -12.50 -5.17 -15.25
C VAL A 347 -11.30 -4.96 -16.17
N ASN A 348 -11.46 -4.07 -17.13
CA ASN A 348 -10.33 -3.55 -17.87
C ASN A 348 -9.57 -2.60 -16.94
N ASP A 349 -8.23 -2.70 -16.95
CA ASP A 349 -7.43 -1.58 -16.50
C ASP A 349 -7.67 -0.50 -17.54
N ASP A 350 -8.65 0.37 -17.27
CA ASP A 350 -8.88 1.53 -18.10
C ASP A 350 -7.59 2.36 -18.00
N ASN A 351 -6.71 2.21 -19.00
CA ASN A 351 -5.60 3.12 -19.28
C ASN A 351 -6.11 4.56 -19.55
N GLN A 352 -7.42 4.78 -19.47
CA GLN A 352 -8.01 6.09 -19.34
C GLN A 352 -8.08 6.47 -17.87
N THR A 353 -6.94 6.91 -17.34
CA THR A 353 -6.95 7.96 -16.33
C THR A 353 -7.75 9.12 -16.93
N PRO A 354 -8.91 9.52 -16.40
CA PRO A 354 -9.48 10.81 -16.79
C PRO A 354 -8.39 11.86 -16.56
N SER A 355 -8.06 12.66 -17.57
CA SER A 355 -7.24 13.86 -17.38
C SER A 355 -7.99 14.76 -16.42
N ILE A 356 -7.69 14.67 -15.13
CA ILE A 356 -8.12 15.63 -14.13
C ILE A 356 -7.20 16.84 -14.30
N THR A 357 -7.47 17.62 -15.34
CA THR A 357 -6.93 18.97 -15.50
C THR A 357 -7.76 19.92 -14.63
N SER A 358 -7.75 19.75 -13.32
CA SER A 358 -8.03 20.83 -12.36
C SER A 358 -7.82 20.33 -10.93
N VAL A 359 -6.67 20.61 -10.34
CA VAL A 359 -6.63 20.93 -8.92
C VAL A 359 -6.58 22.44 -8.84
N VAL A 360 -7.63 22.99 -8.24
CA VAL A 360 -7.72 24.38 -7.78
C VAL A 360 -6.43 24.72 -7.06
N ALA A 361 -5.72 25.74 -7.54
CA ALA A 361 -4.60 26.33 -6.82
C ALA A 361 -5.09 26.73 -5.42
N PHE A 362 -4.58 26.07 -4.39
CA PHE A 362 -4.72 26.52 -3.02
C PHE A 362 -4.02 27.88 -2.93
N ASN A 363 -4.80 28.94 -2.71
CA ASN A 363 -4.29 30.30 -2.53
C ASN A 363 -3.98 30.49 -1.03
N PRO A 364 -2.70 30.58 -0.59
CA PRO A 364 -2.34 30.64 0.83
C PRO A 364 -2.45 32.07 1.37
N SER A 365 -3.59 32.73 1.15
CA SER A 365 -3.87 34.07 1.67
C SER A 365 -5.28 34.13 2.25
N SER A 366 -5.47 33.52 3.41
CA SER A 366 -6.48 33.97 4.37
C SER A 366 -6.06 33.55 5.77
N ALA A 367 -5.19 34.36 6.38
CA ALA A 367 -5.11 34.40 7.83
C ALA A 367 -6.50 34.81 8.40
N PRO A 368 -6.93 34.25 9.52
CA PRO A 368 -8.17 34.67 10.16
C PRO A 368 -8.06 36.13 10.64
N PRO A 369 -9.16 36.90 10.65
CA PRO A 369 -9.15 38.26 11.16
C PRO A 369 -9.01 38.25 12.69
N ASP A 370 -7.85 38.67 13.18
CA ASP A 370 -7.66 39.06 14.58
C ASP A 370 -8.52 40.29 14.89
N GLN A 371 -9.33 40.19 15.95
CA GLN A 371 -10.00 41.33 16.55
C GLN A 371 -9.02 42.16 17.41
N PRO A 372 -9.19 43.49 17.49
CA PRO A 372 -8.24 44.37 18.16
C PRO A 372 -8.53 44.48 19.66
N THR A 373 -7.52 44.19 20.49
CA THR A 373 -7.39 44.79 21.83
C THR A 373 -6.35 45.91 21.76
N GLY A 374 -6.72 47.07 22.31
CA GLY A 374 -6.04 48.34 22.16
C GLY A 374 -4.56 48.40 22.58
N GLY A 375 -3.87 49.40 22.02
CA GLY A 375 -2.49 49.78 22.32
C GLY A 375 -2.29 50.39 23.72
N PRO A 376 -1.16 51.10 24.01
CA PRO A 376 -0.48 52.00 23.07
C PRO A 376 1.06 51.86 22.98
N ASP A 377 1.56 52.50 21.91
CA ASP A 377 2.86 53.15 21.73
C ASP A 377 4.17 52.36 21.92
N THR A 378 4.81 52.10 20.78
CA THR A 378 6.20 52.56 20.56
C THR A 378 6.45 52.89 19.09
N THR A 379 6.91 54.11 18.87
CA THR A 379 7.45 54.72 17.65
C THR A 379 8.58 53.92 16.99
N ALA A 380 8.49 53.69 15.68
CA ALA A 380 9.65 53.44 14.81
C ALA A 380 9.46 54.12 13.45
N THR A 381 10.36 55.04 13.15
CA THR A 381 10.52 55.83 11.92
C THR A 381 10.89 54.98 10.71
N CYS A 382 10.14 55.10 9.61
CA CYS A 382 10.56 54.61 8.28
C CYS A 382 11.42 55.67 7.57
N GLN A 383 12.63 55.26 7.17
CA GLN A 383 13.47 56.00 6.23
C GLN A 383 12.96 55.80 4.79
N THR A 384 12.83 56.92 4.08
CA THR A 384 12.48 57.04 2.66
C THR A 384 13.54 56.45 1.75
N PHE A 385 13.17 55.54 0.84
CA PHE A 385 13.95 55.22 -0.35
C PHE A 385 13.61 56.23 -1.46
N LYS A 386 14.62 57.01 -1.82
CA LYS A 386 14.72 57.80 -3.05
C LYS A 386 15.21 56.88 -4.17
N ASP A 387 14.80 57.22 -5.39
CA ASP A 387 15.39 56.82 -6.68
C ASP A 387 14.77 55.60 -7.40
N CYS A 388 13.68 55.86 -8.12
CA CYS A 388 13.36 55.17 -9.37
C CYS A 388 12.88 56.21 -10.41
N PRO A 389 13.78 56.71 -11.29
CA PRO A 389 13.38 57.60 -12.38
C PRO A 389 12.89 56.74 -13.55
N ASN A 390 11.62 56.90 -13.93
CA ASN A 390 10.94 56.35 -15.13
C ASN A 390 9.89 55.24 -14.93
N CYS A 391 8.91 55.43 -14.04
CA CYS A 391 7.60 54.78 -14.19
C CYS A 391 6.49 55.82 -14.39
N PRO A 392 5.97 56.02 -15.61
CA PRO A 392 4.72 56.74 -15.82
C PRO A 392 3.55 55.79 -15.54
N GLN A 393 2.76 56.16 -14.52
CA GLN A 393 1.34 55.88 -14.34
C GLN A 393 0.86 54.42 -14.51
N GLY A 394 0.81 53.72 -13.36
CA GLY A 394 -0.34 52.89 -13.00
C GLY A 394 -0.59 51.65 -13.84
N GLN A 395 0.24 50.61 -13.66
CA GLN A 395 -0.11 49.19 -13.78
C GLN A 395 1.10 48.35 -13.36
N CYS A 396 1.06 47.71 -12.18
CA CYS A 396 2.02 46.68 -11.79
C CYS A 396 1.41 45.32 -12.09
N THR A 397 1.55 44.84 -13.32
CA THR A 397 1.40 43.41 -13.64
C THR A 397 2.69 42.68 -13.31
N ALA A 398 2.55 41.46 -12.78
CA ALA A 398 3.60 40.60 -12.27
C ALA A 398 4.86 40.54 -13.17
N CYS A 399 6.03 40.73 -12.55
CA CYS A 399 7.31 40.40 -13.16
C CYS A 399 7.48 38.87 -13.19
N SER A 400 7.29 38.24 -14.35
CA SER A 400 7.75 36.88 -14.59
C SER A 400 9.25 36.91 -14.90
N ALA A 401 10.09 36.42 -13.99
CA ALA A 401 11.50 36.19 -14.27
C ALA A 401 11.67 34.92 -15.11
N SER A 402 12.03 35.06 -16.38
CA SER A 402 12.49 33.95 -17.22
C SER A 402 13.99 33.75 -17.03
N TRP A 403 14.41 32.60 -16.53
CA TRP A 403 15.82 32.18 -16.52
C TRP A 403 16.08 31.32 -17.76
N SER A 404 16.94 31.80 -18.65
CA SER A 404 17.49 31.02 -19.77
C SER A 404 18.87 30.49 -19.38
N ILE A 405 19.01 29.16 -19.27
CA ILE A 405 20.31 28.50 -19.13
C ILE A 405 20.89 28.31 -20.53
N SER A 406 22.02 28.96 -20.80
CA SER A 406 22.84 28.72 -22.00
C SER A 406 23.83 27.59 -21.70
N VAL A 407 23.70 26.48 -22.41
CA VAL A 407 24.68 25.38 -22.38
C VAL A 407 25.76 25.68 -23.40
N GLN A 408 26.98 25.96 -22.94
CA GLN A 408 28.16 25.96 -23.79
C GLN A 408 28.65 24.52 -23.97
N ASN A 409 28.73 24.07 -25.23
CA ASN A 409 29.44 22.84 -25.58
C ASN A 409 30.95 23.05 -25.42
N PRO A 410 31.69 22.10 -24.82
CA PRO A 410 33.14 22.12 -24.85
C PRO A 410 33.64 21.67 -26.23
N GLY A 411 34.64 22.38 -26.74
CA GLY A 411 35.48 21.95 -27.85
C GLY A 411 36.59 21.00 -27.42
#